data_AF-A0A2I1EQH7-F1
#
_entry.id   AF-A0A2I1EQH7-F1
#
_cell.length_a   1.000
_cell.length_b   1.000
_cell.length_c   1.000
_cell.angle_alpha   90.00
_cell.angle_beta   90.00
_cell.angle_gamma   90.00
#
_symmetry.space_group_name_H-M   'P 1'
#
loop_
_entity.id
_entity.type
_entity.pdbx_description
1 polymer ?
#
loop_
_entity_poly.entity_id
_entity_poly.type
_entity_poly.pdbx_seq_one_letter_code
_entity_poly.pdbx_strand_id
1 'polypeptide(L)'
;MPKMKKIHRQHIHWKAEEDEKLISLVIKYNKRKWRNIAAEMGTRNAKQCRERYFGHLDGIDRHPLSKEEEALILKYRQSETDNGWARIAAIINDTFKTKRTANQIKNNYNQRLRKQLEILESQKFHEII
;
A
#
# COMPACT_ATOMS: atom_id res chain seq x y z
N MET A 1 -27.36 -25.69 -9.83
CA MET A 1 -26.37 -24.85 -10.53
C MET A 1 -24.96 -25.25 -10.09
N PRO A 2 -24.04 -25.60 -11.01
CA PRO A 2 -22.67 -25.97 -10.63
C PRO A 2 -21.91 -24.74 -10.10
N LYS A 3 -21.23 -24.90 -8.97
CA LYS A 3 -20.42 -23.84 -8.35
C LYS A 3 -19.21 -23.55 -9.24
N MET A 4 -19.08 -22.32 -9.75
CA MET A 4 -17.94 -21.89 -10.58
C MET A 4 -16.63 -22.05 -9.78
N LYS A 5 -15.66 -22.77 -10.35
CA LYS A 5 -14.33 -22.95 -9.75
C LYS A 5 -13.64 -21.59 -9.65
N LYS A 6 -13.14 -21.23 -8.46
CA LYS A 6 -12.31 -20.03 -8.27
C LYS A 6 -11.01 -20.20 -9.05
N ILE A 7 -10.87 -19.48 -10.16
CA ILE A 7 -9.64 -19.44 -10.95
C ILE A 7 -8.53 -18.89 -10.04
N HIS A 8 -7.51 -19.71 -9.78
CA HIS A 8 -6.32 -19.27 -9.06
C HIS A 8 -5.56 -18.32 -9.99
N ARG A 9 -5.74 -17.01 -9.79
CA ARG A 9 -5.01 -16.00 -10.58
C ARG A 9 -3.54 -16.12 -10.22
N GLN A 10 -2.72 -16.64 -11.13
CA GLN A 10 -1.28 -16.57 -10.98
C GLN A 10 -0.88 -15.11 -10.72
N HIS A 11 -0.27 -14.86 -9.56
CA HIS A 11 0.24 -13.55 -9.19
C HIS A 11 1.56 -13.35 -9.95
N ILE A 12 1.46 -12.95 -11.22
CA ILE A 12 2.63 -12.72 -12.06
C ILE A 12 3.41 -11.53 -11.49
N HIS A 13 4.64 -11.77 -11.03
CA HIS A 13 5.54 -10.75 -10.51
C HIS A 13 5.89 -9.72 -11.59
N TRP A 14 6.07 -8.45 -11.23
CA TRP A 14 6.51 -7.41 -12.16
C TRP A 14 8.02 -7.52 -12.38
N LYS A 15 8.44 -7.64 -13.63
CA LYS A 15 9.87 -7.61 -13.97
C LYS A 15 10.38 -6.17 -14.08
N ALA A 16 11.70 -5.99 -13.96
CA ALA A 16 12.32 -4.67 -14.09
C ALA A 16 12.05 -4.04 -15.46
N GLU A 17 12.09 -4.83 -16.53
CA GLU A 17 11.81 -4.37 -17.89
C GLU A 17 10.34 -3.95 -18.06
N GLU A 18 9.42 -4.61 -17.35
CA GLU A 18 8.01 -4.21 -17.32
C GLU A 18 7.81 -2.89 -16.57
N ASP A 19 8.55 -2.67 -15.48
CA ASP A 19 8.49 -1.42 -14.72
C ASP A 19 9.03 -0.24 -15.55
N GLU A 20 10.17 -0.40 -16.22
CA GLU A 20 10.75 0.60 -17.12
C GLU A 20 9.80 0.96 -18.26
N LYS A 21 9.23 -0.06 -18.91
CA LYS A 21 8.22 0.12 -19.96
C LYS A 21 6.98 0.82 -19.40
N LEU A 22 6.51 0.45 -18.22
CA LEU A 22 5.36 1.11 -17.60
C LEU A 22 5.64 2.59 -17.30
N ILE A 23 6.83 2.91 -16.77
CA ILE A 23 7.23 4.30 -16.50
C ILE A 23 7.22 5.13 -17.78
N SER A 24 7.84 4.64 -18.85
CA SER A 24 7.91 5.38 -20.13
C SER A 24 6.52 5.62 -20.72
N LEU A 25 5.64 4.61 -20.69
CA LEU A 25 4.26 4.74 -21.15
C LEU A 25 3.44 5.71 -20.27
N VAL A 26 3.64 5.68 -18.96
CA VAL A 26 2.95 6.58 -18.04
C VAL A 26 3.35 8.04 -18.27
N ILE A 27 4.63 8.29 -18.57
CA ILE A 27 5.15 9.61 -18.98
C ILE A 27 4.50 10.02 -20.31
N LYS A 28 4.58 9.17 -21.35
CA LYS A 28 3.96 9.40 -22.67
C LYS A 28 2.48 9.78 -22.58
N TYR A 29 1.75 9.15 -21.65
CA TYR A 29 0.30 9.31 -21.50
C TYR A 29 -0.13 10.22 -20.33
N ASN A 30 0.80 10.98 -19.73
CA ASN A 30 0.54 11.94 -18.65
C ASN A 30 -0.28 11.36 -17.48
N LYS A 31 0.02 10.12 -17.05
CA LYS A 31 -0.62 9.44 -15.90
C LYS A 31 -2.16 9.31 -15.95
N ARG A 32 -2.82 9.44 -17.13
CA ARG A 32 -4.30 9.43 -17.25
C ARG A 32 -4.87 8.28 -18.09
N LYS A 33 -4.26 7.95 -19.22
CA LYS A 33 -4.84 7.00 -20.21
C LYS A 33 -4.47 5.53 -19.94
N TRP A 34 -4.88 5.00 -18.78
CA TRP A 34 -4.50 3.64 -18.33
C TRP A 34 -4.93 2.50 -19.26
N ARG A 35 -6.02 2.66 -20.01
CA ARG A 35 -6.43 1.69 -21.04
C ARG A 35 -5.44 1.64 -22.20
N ASN A 36 -5.00 2.80 -22.69
CA ASN A 36 -3.98 2.89 -23.75
C ASN A 36 -2.61 2.38 -23.26
N ILE A 37 -2.24 2.75 -22.02
CA ILE A 37 -1.00 2.23 -21.38
C ILE A 37 -1.03 0.71 -21.34
N ALA A 38 -2.14 0.10 -20.89
CA ALA A 38 -2.27 -1.35 -20.85
C ALA A 38 -2.21 -2.00 -22.24
N ALA A 39 -2.83 -1.39 -23.24
CA ALA A 39 -2.78 -1.86 -24.62
C ALA A 39 -1.34 -1.88 -25.16
N GLU A 40 -0.54 -0.83 -24.90
CA GLU A 40 0.87 -0.79 -25.29
C GLU A 40 1.77 -1.66 -24.41
N MET A 41 1.42 -1.88 -23.14
CA MET A 41 2.10 -2.84 -22.27
C MET A 41 1.98 -4.25 -22.84
N GLY A 42 0.78 -4.66 -23.27
CA GLY A 42 0.47 -5.97 -23.85
C GLY A 42 0.43 -7.13 -22.86
N THR A 43 1.16 -7.03 -21.74
CA THR A 43 1.27 -8.09 -20.72
C THR A 43 0.39 -7.87 -19.49
N ARG A 44 -0.12 -6.64 -19.29
CA ARG A 44 -0.81 -6.20 -18.08
C ARG A 44 -2.06 -5.41 -18.41
N ASN A 45 -3.09 -5.51 -17.57
CA ASN A 45 -4.31 -4.73 -17.72
C ASN A 45 -4.21 -3.35 -17.04
N ALA A 46 -5.15 -2.46 -17.37
CA ALA A 46 -5.16 -1.08 -16.90
C ALA A 46 -5.15 -0.95 -15.37
N LYS A 47 -5.86 -1.84 -14.67
CA LYS A 47 -5.89 -1.87 -13.20
C LYS A 47 -4.51 -2.20 -12.64
N GLN A 48 -3.88 -3.27 -13.15
CA GLN A 48 -2.55 -3.70 -12.73
C GLN A 48 -1.50 -2.60 -12.98
N CYS A 49 -1.50 -1.98 -14.17
CA CYS A 49 -0.60 -0.89 -14.49
C CYS A 49 -0.75 0.29 -13.51
N ARG A 50 -1.99 0.72 -13.24
CA ARG A 50 -2.26 1.83 -12.33
C ARG A 50 -1.82 1.51 -10.90
N GLU A 51 -2.15 0.32 -10.41
CA GLU A 51 -1.77 -0.13 -9.07
C GLU A 51 -0.26 -0.26 -8.92
N ARG A 52 0.44 -0.80 -9.92
CA ARG A 52 1.90 -0.87 -9.90
C ARG A 52 2.54 0.50 -9.86
N TYR A 53 2.09 1.41 -10.73
CA TYR A 53 2.68 2.74 -10.83
C TYR A 53 2.52 3.53 -9.51
N PHE A 54 1.29 3.74 -9.05
CA PHE A 54 1.05 4.52 -7.83
C PHE A 54 1.44 3.79 -6.54
N GLY A 55 1.54 2.46 -6.57
CA GLY A 55 1.88 1.64 -5.42
C GLY A 55 3.38 1.32 -5.28
N HIS A 56 4.17 1.45 -6.36
CA HIS A 56 5.60 1.08 -6.33
C HIS A 56 6.55 2.01 -7.11
N LEU A 57 6.11 2.67 -8.19
CA LEU A 57 7.02 3.36 -9.14
C LEU A 57 7.00 4.89 -9.03
N ASP A 58 5.90 5.49 -8.58
CA ASP A 58 5.73 6.94 -8.52
C ASP A 58 6.45 7.54 -7.29
N GLY A 59 7.78 7.43 -7.20
CA GLY A 59 8.60 8.12 -6.20
C GLY A 59 8.27 7.81 -4.74
N ILE A 60 7.85 6.57 -4.47
CA ILE A 60 7.45 6.14 -3.13
C ILE A 60 8.65 6.02 -2.21
N ASP A 61 8.51 6.51 -0.99
CA ASP A 61 9.53 6.36 0.04
C ASP A 61 9.52 4.92 0.58
N ARG A 62 10.64 4.22 0.40
CA ARG A 62 10.82 2.80 0.76
C ARG A 62 11.57 2.61 2.07
N HIS A 63 12.00 3.67 2.75
CA HIS A 63 12.62 3.53 4.06
C HIS A 63 11.63 2.98 5.08
N PRO A 64 12.09 2.34 6.16
CA PRO A 64 11.24 1.99 7.28
C PRO A 64 10.44 3.20 7.77
N LEU A 65 9.26 2.95 8.34
CA LEU A 65 8.50 4.03 8.97
C LEU A 65 9.23 4.48 10.23
N SER A 66 9.26 5.79 10.47
CA SER A 66 9.82 6.34 11.69
C SER A 66 8.90 6.08 12.89
N LYS A 67 9.43 6.24 14.11
CA LYS A 67 8.62 6.08 15.33
C LYS A 67 7.50 7.12 15.43
N GLU A 68 7.73 8.31 14.89
CA GLU A 68 6.77 9.41 14.82
C GLU A 68 5.66 9.10 13.81
N GLU A 69 6.02 8.55 12.63
CA GLU A 69 5.03 8.08 11.66
C GLU A 69 4.15 6.98 12.28
N GLU A 70 4.77 6.01 12.94
CA GLU A 70 4.10 4.91 13.64
C GLU A 70 3.15 5.39 14.76
N ALA A 71 3.54 6.41 15.51
CA ALA A 71 2.70 7.01 16.53
C ALA A 71 1.42 7.62 15.93
N LEU A 72 1.50 8.27 14.77
CA LEU A 72 0.30 8.75 14.07
C LEU A 72 -0.59 7.61 13.57
N ILE A 73 0.01 6.50 13.10
CA ILE A 73 -0.78 5.31 12.73
C ILE A 73 -1.59 4.84 13.91
N LEU A 74 -0.96 4.67 15.07
CA LEU A 74 -1.63 4.20 16.29
C LEU A 74 -2.73 5.19 16.73
N LYS A 75 -2.43 6.49 16.73
CA LYS A 75 -3.36 7.55 17.13
C LYS A 75 -4.64 7.54 16.29
N TYR A 76 -4.50 7.52 14.97
CA TYR A 76 -5.67 7.64 14.08
C TYR A 76 -6.34 6.30 13.81
N ARG A 77 -5.64 5.17 13.88
CA ARG A 77 -6.25 3.86 13.60
C ARG A 77 -7.42 3.54 14.54
N GLN A 78 -7.37 4.00 15.79
CA GLN A 78 -8.43 3.76 16.78
C GLN A 78 -9.77 4.42 16.41
N SER A 79 -9.74 5.58 15.75
CA SER A 79 -10.94 6.34 15.37
C SER A 79 -11.41 6.09 13.93
N GLU A 80 -10.69 5.25 13.18
CA GLU A 80 -10.89 5.05 11.75
C GLU A 80 -11.59 3.71 11.45
N THR A 81 -12.37 3.69 10.38
CA THR A 81 -12.99 2.46 9.87
C THR A 81 -11.97 1.56 9.16
N ASP A 82 -12.36 0.35 8.74
CA ASP A 82 -11.47 -0.59 8.05
C ASP A 82 -10.85 -0.10 6.74
N ASN A 83 -11.44 0.95 6.14
CA ASN A 83 -10.92 1.59 4.92
C ASN A 83 -10.14 2.90 5.19
N GLY A 84 -9.89 3.26 6.45
CA GLY A 84 -9.24 4.53 6.83
C GLY A 84 -7.76 4.67 6.46
N TRP A 85 -7.11 3.64 5.92
CA TRP A 85 -5.68 3.64 5.60
C TRP A 85 -5.26 4.74 4.62
N ALA A 86 -6.12 5.08 3.66
CA ALA A 86 -5.85 6.16 2.71
C ALA A 86 -5.78 7.52 3.41
N ARG A 87 -6.66 7.76 4.39
CA ARG A 87 -6.69 8.99 5.19
C ARG A 87 -5.49 9.08 6.11
N ILE A 88 -5.14 8.00 6.81
CA ILE A 88 -3.94 7.95 7.65
C ILE A 88 -2.68 8.23 6.83
N ALA A 89 -2.55 7.61 5.65
CA ALA A 89 -1.44 7.88 4.75
C ALA A 89 -1.38 9.35 4.29
N ALA A 90 -2.52 9.97 4.00
CA ALA A 90 -2.58 11.38 3.64
C ALA A 90 -2.09 12.28 4.78
N ILE A 91 -2.52 12.00 6.02
CA ILE A 91 -2.07 12.75 7.21
C ILE A 91 -0.56 12.62 7.40
N ILE A 92 -0.01 11.41 7.31
CA ILE A 92 1.43 11.15 7.45
C ILE A 92 2.22 11.89 6.38
N ASN A 93 1.80 11.77 5.11
CA ASN A 93 2.48 12.42 3.99
C ASN A 93 2.45 13.95 4.13
N ASP A 94 1.34 14.52 4.57
CA ASP A 94 1.26 15.97 4.78
C ASP A 94 2.12 16.43 5.97
N THR A 95 2.14 15.64 7.06
CA THR A 95 2.87 15.98 8.29
C THR A 95 4.39 15.90 8.08
N PHE A 96 4.89 14.81 7.49
CA PHE A 96 6.33 14.54 7.38
C PHE A 96 6.91 14.84 6.00
N LYS A 97 6.09 15.33 5.07
CA LYS A 97 6.48 15.57 3.66
C LYS A 97 7.08 14.32 3.00
N THR A 98 6.56 13.15 3.35
CA THR A 98 6.94 11.84 2.80
C THR A 98 5.95 11.38 1.73
N LYS A 99 6.31 10.33 0.98
CA LYS A 99 5.43 9.68 0.01
C LYS A 99 5.19 8.21 0.36
N ARG A 100 4.37 8.00 1.39
CA ARG A 100 3.91 6.69 1.86
C ARG A 100 2.59 6.30 1.20
N THR A 101 2.42 5.02 0.93
CA THR A 101 1.19 4.43 0.40
C THR A 101 0.32 3.89 1.54
N ALA A 102 -1.01 3.88 1.33
CA ALA A 102 -1.95 3.26 2.28
C ALA A 102 -1.60 1.79 2.60
N ASN A 103 -1.02 1.06 1.64
CA ASN A 103 -0.57 -0.31 1.86
C ASN A 103 0.65 -0.39 2.79
N GLN A 104 1.62 0.52 2.69
CA GLN A 104 2.75 0.56 3.63
C GLN A 104 2.27 0.78 5.06
N ILE A 105 1.34 1.73 5.25
CA ILE A 105 0.72 2.03 6.55
C ILE A 105 0.01 0.79 7.11
N LYS A 106 -0.89 0.20 6.31
CA LYS A 106 -1.64 -1.01 6.68
C LYS A 106 -0.73 -2.19 7.02
N ASN A 107 0.32 -2.41 6.23
CA ASN A 107 1.26 -3.51 6.43
C ASN A 107 2.08 -3.31 7.71
N ASN A 108 2.60 -2.09 7.96
CA ASN A 108 3.32 -1.79 9.21
C ASN A 108 2.42 -2.06 10.43
N TYR A 109 1.15 -1.65 10.37
CA TYR A 109 0.21 -1.90 11.46
C TYR A 109 -0.04 -3.40 11.68
N ASN A 110 -0.46 -4.11 10.64
CA ASN A 110 -0.88 -5.52 10.75
C ASN A 110 0.28 -6.46 11.11
N GLN A 111 1.49 -6.18 10.64
CA GLN A 111 2.64 -7.06 10.84
C GLN A 111 3.38 -6.76 12.14
N ARG A 112 3.32 -5.51 12.65
CA ARG A 112 4.18 -5.05 13.74
C ARG A 112 3.41 -4.34 14.86
N LEU A 113 2.77 -3.21 14.57
CA LEU A 113 2.18 -2.37 15.63
C LEU A 113 1.06 -3.08 16.39
N ARG A 114 0.21 -3.83 15.69
CA ARG A 114 -0.89 -4.56 16.33
C ARG A 114 -0.37 -5.54 17.38
N LYS A 115 0.64 -6.33 17.04
CA LYS A 115 1.26 -7.29 17.98
C LYS A 115 1.92 -6.59 19.16
N GLN A 116 2.57 -5.44 18.93
CA GLN A 116 3.18 -4.65 19.99
C GLN A 116 2.15 -4.11 20.98
N LEU A 117 0.97 -3.69 20.49
CA LEU A 117 -0.14 -3.29 21.36
C LEU A 117 -0.65 -4.47 22.20
N GLU A 118 -0.90 -5.62 21.58
CA GLU A 118 -1.38 -6.82 22.27
C GLU A 118 -0.40 -7.25 23.39
N ILE A 119 0.91 -7.19 23.15
CA ILE A 119 1.94 -7.46 24.16
C ILE A 119 1.91 -6.41 25.29
N LEU A 120 1.86 -5.12 24.94
CA LEU A 120 1.87 -4.04 25.92
C LEU A 120 0.63 -4.08 26.83
N GLU A 121 -0.54 -4.39 26.28
CA GLU A 121 -1.78 -4.58 27.03
C GLU A 121 -1.67 -5.77 28.00
N SER A 122 -1.09 -6.89 27.54
CA SER A 122 -0.86 -8.06 28.38
C SER A 122 0.13 -7.79 29.52
N GLN A 123 1.18 -6.98 29.29
CA GLN A 123 2.18 -6.62 30.30
C GLN A 123 1.60 -5.70 31.36
N LYS A 124 0.87 -4.66 30.95
CA LYS A 124 0.17 -3.74 31.88
C LYS A 124 -0.80 -4.48 32.79
N PHE A 125 -1.49 -5.49 32.28
CA PHE A 125 -2.39 -6.31 33.10
C PHE A 125 -1.65 -7.08 34.20
N HIS A 126 -0.43 -7.58 33.92
CA HIS A 126 0.36 -8.32 34.91
C HIS A 126 1.03 -7.42 35.96
N GLU A 127 1.30 -6.15 35.66
CA GLU A 127 1.87 -5.21 36.64
C GLU A 127 0.84 -4.67 37.65
N ILE A 128 -0.46 -4.88 37.39
CA ILE A 128 -1.57 -4.41 38.24
C ILE A 128 -2.03 -5.49 39.25
N ILE A 129 -1.60 -6.74 39.07
CA ILE A 129 -1.89 -7.88 39.97
C ILE A 129 -0.70 -8.09 40.91
#